data_AF-A0A7W4FG10-F1
#
_entry.id   AF-A0A7W4FG10-F1
#
_cell.length_a   1.000
_cell.length_b   1.000
_cell.length_c   1.000
_cell.angle_alpha   90.00
_cell.angle_beta   90.00
_cell.angle_gamma   90.00
#
_symmetry.space_group_name_H-M   'P 1'
#
loop_
_entity.id
_entity.type
_entity.pdbx_description
1 polymer ?
#
loop_
_entity_poly.entity_id
_entity_poly.type
_entity_poly.pdbx_seq_one_letter_code
_entity_poly.pdbx_strand_id
1 'polypeptide(L)'
;MQKSALSWPSAAQAIQTSAESVTDSVDSAMTNAVAKLTAIESEANYSRHPLSSEAESLLGLRAELNALLNQGQVLTASPYQFQVGNKQASGSYLNPQTALKILASKMRDQVDKNRPTGTINAIVVMVTESQIKRFADSMNSITAVLTLPDWCQVARQATALSTNGVDKLHQSASIIQPRFKPQAHLNAQPLRELLKQQGAQLATLESLANDKTNVIGKLQALAAKRANKLNQISTAMNALKSLNGSVYSLSISGSPESIASQLLQASAPNNNQYTVASLLLSEQPLTFFEDLLC
;
A
#
# COMPACT_ATOMS: atom_id res chain seq x y z
N MET A 1 -42.60 15.17 11.74
CA MET A 1 -41.12 15.30 11.68
C MET A 1 -40.78 16.76 11.92
N GLN A 2 -39.90 17.06 12.87
CA GLN A 2 -39.47 18.43 13.16
C GLN A 2 -38.16 18.69 12.41
N LYS A 3 -38.09 19.80 11.68
CA LYS A 3 -36.86 20.24 11.05
C LYS A 3 -35.97 20.86 12.13
N SER A 4 -34.84 20.23 12.43
CA SER A 4 -33.81 20.77 13.32
C SER A 4 -32.65 21.31 12.49
N ALA A 5 -32.12 22.47 12.88
CA ALA A 5 -30.88 22.98 12.31
C ALA A 5 -29.70 22.17 12.86
N LEU A 6 -28.69 21.94 12.02
CA LEU A 6 -27.42 21.35 12.47
C LEU A 6 -26.58 22.47 13.10
N SER A 7 -26.15 22.25 14.34
CA SER A 7 -25.28 23.18 15.08
C SER A 7 -24.07 22.44 15.66
N TRP A 8 -23.02 23.19 15.98
CA TRP A 8 -21.88 22.65 16.69
C TRP A 8 -22.31 22.04 18.04
N PRO A 9 -21.95 20.78 18.35
CA PRO A 9 -22.36 20.14 19.59
C PRO A 9 -21.66 20.74 20.82
N SER A 10 -22.40 20.98 21.90
CA SER A 10 -21.84 21.47 23.17
C SER A 10 -20.78 20.54 23.76
N ALA A 11 -20.91 19.22 23.57
CA ALA A 11 -19.89 18.25 23.99
C ALA A 11 -18.55 18.46 23.26
N ALA A 12 -18.59 18.74 21.96
CA ALA A 12 -17.39 19.04 21.18
C ALA A 12 -16.81 20.41 21.56
N GLN A 13 -17.66 21.40 21.86
CA GLN A 13 -17.23 22.70 22.38
C GLN A 13 -16.52 22.59 23.73
N ALA A 14 -17.04 21.77 24.66
CA ALA A 14 -16.44 21.60 25.98
C ALA A 14 -15.01 21.03 25.89
N ILE A 15 -14.79 20.05 25.00
CA ILE A 15 -13.45 19.50 24.73
C ILE A 15 -12.55 20.60 24.14
N GLN A 16 -13.06 21.32 23.13
CA GLN A 16 -12.31 22.40 22.46
C GLN A 16 -11.86 23.47 23.45
N THR A 17 -12.78 24.01 24.24
CA THR A 17 -12.49 25.07 25.22
C THR A 17 -11.54 24.58 26.33
N SER A 18 -11.69 23.33 26.79
CA SER A 18 -10.76 22.76 27.79
C SER A 18 -9.36 22.65 27.22
N ALA A 19 -9.23 22.24 25.97
CA ALA A 19 -7.95 22.09 25.32
C ALA A 19 -7.29 23.46 25.01
N GLU A 20 -8.06 24.42 24.49
CA GLU A 20 -7.62 25.80 24.20
C GLU A 20 -7.10 26.53 25.43
N SER A 21 -7.71 26.29 26.61
CA SER A 21 -7.25 26.89 27.87
C SER A 21 -5.78 26.66 28.20
N VAL A 22 -5.20 25.58 27.68
CA VAL A 22 -3.78 25.24 27.83
C VAL A 22 -3.01 25.54 26.54
N THR A 23 -3.54 25.16 25.37
CA THR A 23 -2.80 25.30 24.10
C THR A 23 -2.51 26.75 23.74
N ASP A 24 -3.37 27.69 24.10
CA ASP A 24 -3.18 29.12 23.79
C ASP A 24 -1.98 29.73 24.53
N SER A 25 -1.55 29.11 25.64
CA SER A 25 -0.39 29.55 26.41
C SER A 25 0.92 28.90 25.97
N VAL A 26 0.89 27.91 25.07
CA VAL A 26 2.06 27.10 24.71
C VAL A 26 3.14 27.94 24.04
N ASP A 27 2.80 28.78 23.07
CA ASP A 27 3.78 29.57 22.33
C ASP A 27 4.59 30.50 23.24
N SER A 28 3.90 31.18 24.16
CA SER A 28 4.56 32.09 25.12
C SER A 28 5.44 31.32 26.11
N ALA A 29 4.96 30.19 26.64
CA ALA A 29 5.74 29.33 27.53
C ALA A 29 6.98 28.74 26.84
N MET A 30 6.83 28.29 25.58
CA MET A 30 7.92 27.73 24.78
C MET A 30 8.96 28.79 24.43
N THR A 31 8.55 29.99 24.05
CA THR A 31 9.48 31.10 23.77
C THR A 31 10.34 31.43 25.00
N ASN A 32 9.71 31.50 26.18
CA ASN A 32 10.40 31.72 27.44
C ASN A 32 11.34 30.54 27.82
N ALA A 33 10.94 29.31 27.54
CA ALA A 33 11.78 28.13 27.79
C ALA A 33 13.00 28.10 26.86
N VAL A 34 12.83 28.41 25.57
CA VAL A 34 13.91 28.52 24.58
C VAL A 34 14.90 29.61 24.99
N ALA A 35 14.43 30.79 25.40
CA ALA A 35 15.30 31.87 25.88
C ALA A 35 16.17 31.43 27.07
N LYS A 36 15.61 30.66 28.01
CA LYS A 36 16.35 30.08 29.14
C LYS A 36 17.37 29.04 28.70
N LEU A 37 17.04 28.19 27.72
CA LEU A 37 17.96 27.19 27.17
C LEU A 37 19.11 27.82 26.39
N THR A 38 18.85 28.83 25.56
CA THR A 38 19.89 29.57 24.83
C THR A 38 20.87 30.24 25.77
N ALA A 39 20.40 30.74 26.93
CA ALA A 39 21.28 31.34 27.94
C ALA A 39 22.30 30.36 28.54
N ILE A 40 22.04 29.04 28.50
CA ILE A 40 22.92 28.00 29.04
C ILE A 40 23.53 27.10 27.96
N GLU A 41 23.36 27.45 26.68
CA GLU A 41 23.81 26.64 25.54
C GLU A 41 25.32 26.35 25.60
N SER A 42 26.13 27.35 25.97
CA SER A 42 27.58 27.21 26.10
C SER A 42 28.02 26.22 27.19
N GLU A 43 27.16 25.95 28.19
CA GLU A 43 27.39 25.01 29.28
C GLU A 43 26.83 23.61 28.97
N ALA A 44 25.92 23.49 28.00
CA ALA A 44 25.25 22.25 27.60
C ALA A 44 25.93 21.56 26.40
N ASN A 45 27.26 21.47 26.40
CA ASN A 45 28.01 20.80 25.34
C ASN A 45 27.92 19.27 25.47
N TYR A 46 27.17 18.63 24.56
CA TYR A 46 27.11 17.18 24.44
C TYR A 46 28.03 16.70 23.31
N SER A 47 28.89 15.73 23.61
CA SER A 47 29.65 15.03 22.57
C SER A 47 28.70 14.25 21.67
N ARG A 48 28.83 14.43 20.35
CA ARG A 48 28.08 13.67 19.36
C ARG A 48 28.28 12.16 19.58
N HIS A 49 27.19 11.39 19.59
CA HIS A 49 27.27 9.94 19.73
C HIS A 49 28.01 9.33 18.52
N PRO A 50 28.92 8.35 18.68
CA PRO A 50 29.67 7.75 17.57
C PRO A 50 28.79 7.29 16.40
N LEU A 51 27.69 6.57 16.69
CA LEU A 51 26.70 6.15 15.70
C LEU A 51 26.04 7.30 14.90
N SER A 52 26.10 8.54 15.38
CA SER A 52 25.52 9.67 14.65
C SER A 52 26.34 10.01 13.41
N SER A 53 27.67 9.85 13.47
CA SER A 53 28.54 10.04 12.31
C SER A 53 28.36 8.88 11.32
N GLU A 54 28.20 7.66 11.81
CA GLU A 54 27.86 6.48 10.98
C GLU A 54 26.48 6.60 10.34
N ALA A 55 25.48 7.15 11.04
CA ALA A 55 24.16 7.37 10.46
C ALA A 55 24.17 8.47 9.39
N GLU A 56 24.99 9.51 9.56
CA GLU A 56 25.13 10.59 8.60
C GLU A 56 25.74 10.11 7.27
N SER A 57 26.69 9.18 7.31
CA SER A 57 27.26 8.59 6.09
C SER A 57 26.25 7.74 5.30
N LEU A 58 25.14 7.32 5.93
CA LEU A 58 24.08 6.53 5.31
C LEU A 58 22.89 7.35 4.81
N LEU A 59 22.94 8.69 4.86
CA LEU A 59 21.83 9.53 4.38
C LEU A 59 21.50 9.34 2.89
N GLY A 60 22.47 8.85 2.09
CA GLY A 60 22.28 8.48 0.69
C GLY A 60 21.31 7.32 0.46
N LEU A 61 21.07 6.45 1.46
CA LEU A 61 20.18 5.28 1.35
C LEU A 61 18.74 5.67 0.98
N ARG A 62 18.29 6.90 1.29
CA ARG A 62 16.97 7.37 0.86
C ARG A 62 16.90 7.50 -0.66
N ALA A 63 17.94 8.01 -1.30
CA ALA A 63 18.00 8.14 -2.75
C ALA A 63 18.09 6.75 -3.41
N GLU A 64 18.90 5.85 -2.86
CA GLU A 64 18.98 4.45 -3.31
C GLU A 64 17.63 3.74 -3.19
N LEU A 65 16.94 3.86 -2.05
CA LEU A 65 15.60 3.29 -1.86
C LEU A 65 14.59 3.86 -2.86
N ASN A 66 14.61 5.18 -3.11
CA ASN A 66 13.73 5.79 -4.09
C ASN A 66 14.05 5.32 -5.52
N ALA A 67 15.33 5.06 -5.84
CA ALA A 67 15.74 4.50 -7.13
C ALA A 67 15.27 3.05 -7.32
N LEU A 68 15.14 2.25 -6.24
CA LEU A 68 14.50 0.93 -6.31
C LEU A 68 12.99 1.03 -6.62
N LEU A 69 12.34 2.13 -6.20
CA LEU A 69 10.92 2.41 -6.44
C LEU A 69 10.71 3.10 -7.80
N ASN A 70 11.08 2.38 -8.87
CA ASN A 70 10.95 2.86 -10.24
C ASN A 70 9.52 3.33 -10.57
N GLN A 71 9.41 4.44 -11.30
CA GLN A 71 8.15 4.86 -11.90
C GLN A 71 7.91 4.07 -13.18
N GLY A 72 6.66 3.68 -13.40
CA GLY A 72 6.33 2.79 -14.50
C GLY A 72 4.83 2.62 -14.73
N GLN A 73 4.52 1.76 -15.69
CA GLN A 73 3.16 1.36 -16.02
C GLN A 73 3.00 -0.14 -15.76
N VAL A 74 1.80 -0.56 -15.39
CA VAL A 74 1.45 -1.98 -15.26
C VAL A 74 0.29 -2.26 -16.20
N LEU A 75 0.50 -3.20 -17.13
CA LEU A 75 -0.54 -3.68 -18.04
C LEU A 75 -0.91 -5.09 -17.64
N THR A 76 -2.17 -5.32 -17.25
CA THR A 76 -2.65 -6.63 -16.83
C THR A 76 -3.62 -7.22 -17.84
N ALA A 77 -3.39 -8.47 -18.23
CA ALA A 77 -4.36 -9.30 -18.93
C ALA A 77 -4.98 -10.29 -17.92
N SER A 78 -6.30 -10.19 -17.73
CA SER A 78 -7.05 -11.01 -16.78
C SER A 78 -8.26 -11.68 -17.43
N PRO A 79 -8.74 -12.83 -16.90
CA PRO A 79 -9.86 -13.55 -17.47
C PRO A 79 -11.19 -12.82 -17.26
N TYR A 80 -11.24 -11.80 -16.40
CA TYR A 80 -12.47 -11.10 -16.02
C TYR A 80 -12.62 -9.74 -16.70
N GLN A 81 -11.61 -9.31 -17.44
CA GLN A 81 -11.64 -8.07 -18.19
C GLN A 81 -12.42 -8.26 -19.50
N PHE A 82 -13.23 -7.25 -19.84
CA PHE A 82 -13.99 -7.21 -21.07
C PHE A 82 -13.07 -7.35 -22.29
N GLN A 83 -13.44 -8.22 -23.24
CA GLN A 83 -12.69 -8.54 -24.47
C GLN A 83 -11.29 -9.16 -24.27
N VAL A 84 -10.88 -9.48 -23.03
CA VAL A 84 -9.61 -10.17 -22.75
C VAL A 84 -9.85 -11.64 -22.46
N GLY A 85 -10.70 -11.94 -21.48
CA GLY A 85 -11.07 -13.32 -21.16
C GLY A 85 -12.09 -13.91 -22.13
N ASN A 86 -12.03 -15.22 -22.34
CA ASN A 86 -13.07 -15.97 -23.03
C ASN A 86 -14.19 -16.32 -22.05
N LYS A 87 -15.37 -15.72 -22.24
CA LYS A 87 -16.54 -15.95 -21.41
C LYS A 87 -17.38 -17.10 -21.97
N GLN A 88 -17.52 -18.15 -21.18
CA GLN A 88 -18.36 -19.32 -21.46
C GLN A 88 -19.47 -19.43 -20.41
N ALA A 89 -20.43 -20.33 -20.62
CA ALA A 89 -21.48 -20.60 -19.64
C ALA A 89 -20.92 -21.12 -18.30
N SER A 90 -19.79 -21.83 -18.35
CA SER A 90 -19.09 -22.41 -17.20
C SER A 90 -18.19 -21.43 -16.43
N GLY A 91 -17.86 -20.27 -17.00
CA GLY A 91 -16.94 -19.32 -16.38
C GLY A 91 -16.23 -18.40 -17.36
N SER A 92 -15.28 -17.62 -16.86
CA SER A 92 -14.40 -16.79 -17.69
C SER A 92 -12.97 -17.34 -17.61
N TYR A 93 -12.35 -17.53 -18.76
CA TYR A 93 -11.09 -18.26 -18.90
C TYR A 93 -10.07 -17.46 -19.70
N LEU A 94 -8.80 -17.63 -19.35
CA LEU A 94 -7.67 -17.07 -20.09
C LEU A 94 -6.50 -18.02 -19.93
N ASN A 95 -5.97 -18.52 -21.05
CA ASN A 95 -4.77 -19.34 -21.02
C ASN A 95 -3.51 -18.48 -21.14
N PRO A 96 -2.34 -18.97 -20.69
CA PRO A 96 -1.09 -18.23 -20.72
C PRO A 96 -0.70 -17.66 -22.08
N GLN A 97 -0.84 -18.46 -23.14
CA GLN A 97 -0.43 -18.03 -24.47
C GLN A 97 -1.33 -16.92 -25.03
N THR A 98 -2.63 -16.95 -24.73
CA THR A 98 -3.56 -15.88 -25.12
C THR A 98 -3.29 -14.62 -24.31
N ALA A 99 -2.97 -14.74 -23.01
CA ALA A 99 -2.59 -13.60 -22.18
C ALA A 99 -1.37 -12.86 -22.76
N LEU A 100 -0.31 -13.60 -23.13
CA LEU A 100 0.87 -13.03 -23.78
C LEU A 100 0.54 -12.38 -25.13
N LYS A 101 -0.31 -13.00 -25.95
CA LYS A 101 -0.76 -12.42 -27.23
C LYS A 101 -1.51 -11.11 -27.05
N ILE A 102 -2.36 -11.01 -26.03
CA ILE A 102 -3.12 -9.79 -25.72
C ILE A 102 -2.17 -8.68 -25.28
N LEU A 103 -1.23 -8.97 -24.36
CA LEU A 103 -0.22 -8.01 -23.93
C LEU A 103 0.66 -7.56 -25.11
N ALA A 104 1.12 -8.49 -25.95
CA ALA A 104 1.89 -8.17 -27.15
C ALA A 104 1.10 -7.29 -28.14
N SER A 105 -0.20 -7.57 -28.32
CA SER A 105 -1.06 -6.75 -29.17
C SER A 105 -1.22 -5.35 -28.60
N LYS A 106 -1.36 -5.23 -27.27
CA LYS A 106 -1.45 -3.92 -26.60
C LYS A 106 -0.17 -3.11 -26.75
N MET A 107 1.00 -3.75 -26.71
CA MET A 107 2.29 -3.09 -26.98
C MET A 107 2.40 -2.53 -28.41
N ARG A 108 1.57 -2.98 -29.35
CA ARG A 108 1.52 -2.48 -30.74
C ARG A 108 0.37 -1.52 -31.01
N ASP A 109 -0.44 -1.19 -29.99
CA ASP A 109 -1.60 -0.31 -30.12
C ASP A 109 -1.20 1.16 -30.29
N GLN A 110 -0.99 1.59 -31.54
CA GLN A 110 -0.57 2.96 -31.87
C GLN A 110 -1.63 4.03 -31.55
N VAL A 111 -2.86 3.64 -31.21
CA VAL A 111 -3.96 4.58 -30.92
C VAL A 111 -3.97 4.98 -29.44
N ASP A 112 -3.35 4.18 -28.56
CA ASP A 112 -3.29 4.48 -27.13
C ASP A 112 -2.30 5.63 -26.85
N LYS A 113 -2.83 6.74 -26.34
CA LYS A 113 -2.06 7.96 -26.03
C LYS A 113 -1.00 7.74 -24.95
N ASN A 114 -1.18 6.76 -24.08
CA ASN A 114 -0.26 6.47 -22.98
C ASN A 114 0.73 5.36 -23.33
N ARG A 115 0.75 4.91 -24.59
CA ARG A 115 1.71 3.93 -25.07
C ARG A 115 3.14 4.44 -24.86
N PRO A 116 4.01 3.66 -24.21
CA PRO A 116 5.40 4.08 -24.02
C PRO A 116 6.13 4.19 -25.35
N THR A 117 7.12 5.07 -25.40
CA THR A 117 7.97 5.32 -26.58
C THR A 117 9.45 5.11 -26.23
N GLY A 118 10.28 4.85 -27.24
CA GLY A 118 11.71 4.62 -27.03
C GLY A 118 12.00 3.24 -26.45
N THR A 119 13.15 3.11 -25.80
CA THR A 119 13.57 1.86 -25.16
C THR A 119 12.99 1.78 -23.76
N ILE A 120 12.30 0.69 -23.46
CA ILE A 120 11.73 0.42 -22.14
C ILE A 120 12.20 -0.95 -21.63
N ASN A 121 12.27 -1.08 -20.32
CA ASN A 121 12.52 -2.32 -19.60
C ASN A 121 11.19 -2.87 -19.11
N ALA A 122 11.03 -4.19 -19.22
CA ALA A 122 9.78 -4.83 -18.93
C ALA A 122 9.99 -6.16 -18.21
N ILE A 123 9.15 -6.41 -17.20
CA ILE A 123 9.08 -7.70 -16.53
C ILE A 123 7.67 -8.26 -16.72
N VAL A 124 7.61 -9.42 -17.35
CA VAL A 124 6.39 -10.23 -17.40
C VAL A 124 6.27 -10.96 -16.08
N VAL A 125 5.09 -10.96 -15.48
CA VAL A 125 4.78 -11.75 -14.29
C VAL A 125 3.44 -12.45 -14.51
N MET A 126 3.37 -13.74 -14.25
CA MET A 126 2.20 -14.54 -14.55
C MET A 126 1.92 -15.58 -13.45
N VAL A 127 0.64 -15.73 -13.14
CA VAL A 127 0.12 -16.81 -12.30
C VAL A 127 -0.87 -17.59 -13.15
N THR A 128 -0.72 -18.91 -13.19
CA THR A 128 -1.58 -19.77 -13.98
C THR A 128 -1.85 -21.10 -13.29
N GLU A 129 -3.12 -21.51 -13.27
CA GLU A 129 -3.59 -22.69 -12.55
C GLU A 129 -4.71 -23.41 -13.30
N SER A 130 -4.80 -24.73 -13.12
CA SER A 130 -5.79 -25.56 -13.81
C SER A 130 -7.18 -25.50 -13.15
N GLN A 131 -7.24 -25.19 -11.86
CA GLN A 131 -8.47 -25.16 -11.07
C GLN A 131 -8.72 -23.79 -10.43
N ILE A 132 -9.96 -23.31 -10.46
CA ILE A 132 -10.34 -21.98 -9.95
C ILE A 132 -10.04 -21.80 -8.46
N LYS A 133 -10.18 -22.87 -7.66
CA LYS A 133 -9.89 -22.83 -6.22
C LYS A 133 -8.40 -22.63 -5.96
N ARG A 134 -7.54 -23.43 -6.61
CA ARG A 134 -6.07 -23.28 -6.53
C ARG A 134 -5.62 -21.91 -7.05
N PHE A 135 -6.23 -21.46 -8.15
CA PHE A 135 -5.99 -20.12 -8.68
C PHE A 135 -6.32 -19.03 -7.65
N ALA A 136 -7.49 -19.11 -7.01
CA ALA A 136 -7.87 -18.16 -5.97
C ALA A 136 -6.92 -18.19 -4.76
N ASP A 137 -6.51 -19.37 -4.31
CA ASP A 137 -5.58 -19.54 -3.19
C ASP A 137 -4.20 -18.94 -3.51
N SER A 138 -3.64 -19.26 -4.69
CA SER A 138 -2.37 -18.69 -5.17
C SER A 138 -2.45 -17.17 -5.31
N MET A 139 -3.55 -16.65 -5.87
CA MET A 139 -3.76 -15.21 -6.00
C MET A 139 -3.86 -14.51 -4.65
N ASN A 140 -4.56 -15.09 -3.66
CA ASN A 140 -4.66 -14.52 -2.31
C ASN A 140 -3.29 -14.52 -1.60
N SER A 141 -2.50 -15.59 -1.76
CA SER A 141 -1.14 -15.66 -1.21
C SER A 141 -0.24 -14.57 -1.79
N ILE A 142 -0.24 -14.42 -3.12
CA ILE A 142 0.63 -13.44 -3.79
C ILE A 142 0.17 -12.00 -3.54
N THR A 143 -1.14 -11.73 -3.59
CA THR A 143 -1.68 -10.38 -3.40
C THR A 143 -1.60 -9.88 -1.95
N ALA A 144 -1.31 -10.75 -0.97
CA ALA A 144 -0.95 -10.32 0.38
C ALA A 144 0.41 -9.58 0.42
N VAL A 145 1.28 -9.84 -0.56
CA VAL A 145 2.62 -9.28 -0.69
C VAL A 145 2.68 -8.25 -1.81
N LEU A 146 2.30 -8.66 -3.02
CA LEU A 146 2.34 -7.86 -4.23
C LEU A 146 0.93 -7.33 -4.54
N THR A 147 0.59 -6.20 -3.94
CA THR A 147 -0.75 -5.60 -3.98
C THR A 147 -1.04 -4.83 -5.28
N LEU A 148 -0.81 -5.44 -6.44
CA LEU A 148 -1.22 -4.85 -7.72
C LEU A 148 -2.77 -4.78 -7.77
N PRO A 149 -3.38 -3.60 -8.02
CA PRO A 149 -4.84 -3.44 -7.95
C PRO A 149 -5.63 -4.44 -8.79
N ASP A 150 -5.20 -4.69 -10.02
CA ASP A 150 -5.83 -5.65 -10.93
C ASP A 150 -5.71 -7.08 -10.39
N TRP A 151 -4.59 -7.44 -9.77
CA TRP A 151 -4.39 -8.76 -9.18
C TRP A 151 -5.29 -8.94 -7.95
N CYS A 152 -5.42 -7.91 -7.11
CA CYS A 152 -6.36 -7.91 -5.99
C CYS A 152 -7.82 -8.02 -6.47
N GLN A 153 -8.16 -7.45 -7.63
CA GLN A 153 -9.48 -7.65 -8.25
C GLN A 153 -9.65 -9.10 -8.73
N VAL A 154 -8.66 -9.65 -9.43
CA VAL A 154 -8.66 -11.05 -9.89
C VAL A 154 -8.77 -12.02 -8.73
N ALA A 155 -8.04 -11.80 -7.63
CA ALA A 155 -8.09 -12.61 -6.42
C ALA A 155 -9.52 -12.66 -5.85
N ARG A 156 -10.13 -11.48 -5.60
CA ARG A 156 -11.51 -11.37 -5.12
C ARG A 156 -12.51 -12.06 -6.03
N GLN A 157 -12.39 -11.85 -7.34
CA GLN A 157 -13.28 -12.45 -8.33
C GLN A 157 -13.11 -13.97 -8.41
N ALA A 158 -11.88 -14.48 -8.37
CA ALA A 158 -11.59 -15.90 -8.37
C ALA A 158 -12.12 -16.59 -7.11
N THR A 159 -11.95 -15.96 -5.94
CA THR A 159 -12.53 -16.46 -4.68
C THR A 159 -14.06 -16.50 -4.74
N ALA A 160 -14.70 -15.44 -5.23
CA ALA A 160 -16.17 -15.43 -5.36
C ALA A 160 -16.69 -16.50 -6.35
N LEU A 161 -15.94 -16.77 -7.43
CA LEU A 161 -16.29 -17.81 -8.39
C LEU A 161 -16.04 -19.22 -7.84
N SER A 162 -15.03 -19.42 -6.98
CA SER A 162 -14.73 -20.73 -6.41
C SER A 162 -15.77 -21.19 -5.39
N THR A 163 -16.47 -20.26 -4.72
CA THR A 163 -17.56 -20.55 -3.76
C THR A 163 -18.96 -20.48 -4.38
N ASN A 164 -19.07 -19.97 -5.61
CA ASN A 164 -20.34 -19.63 -6.26
C ASN A 164 -21.38 -20.76 -6.31
N GLY A 165 -20.93 -22.01 -6.52
CA GLY A 165 -21.83 -23.17 -6.57
C GLY A 165 -22.55 -23.43 -5.24
N VAL A 166 -21.89 -23.15 -4.12
CA VAL A 166 -22.48 -23.24 -2.77
C VAL A 166 -23.29 -21.99 -2.47
N ASP A 167 -22.75 -20.81 -2.76
CA ASP A 167 -23.38 -19.53 -2.44
C ASP A 167 -24.71 -19.33 -3.18
N LYS A 168 -24.85 -19.86 -4.41
CA LYS A 168 -26.11 -19.81 -5.17
C LYS A 168 -27.25 -20.59 -4.51
N LEU A 169 -26.91 -21.68 -3.83
CA LEU A 169 -27.87 -22.53 -3.13
C LEU A 169 -28.11 -22.04 -1.70
N HIS A 170 -27.30 -21.10 -1.23
CA HIS A 170 -27.43 -20.53 0.09
C HIS A 170 -28.67 -19.61 0.13
N GLN A 171 -29.74 -20.12 0.72
CA GLN A 171 -30.88 -19.30 1.08
C GLN A 171 -30.44 -18.34 2.19
N SER A 172 -30.34 -17.05 1.85
CA SER A 172 -30.09 -16.02 2.84
C SER A 172 -31.21 -16.04 3.87
N ALA A 173 -30.86 -15.91 5.16
CA ALA A 173 -31.85 -15.75 6.20
C ALA A 173 -32.81 -14.61 5.84
N SER A 174 -34.12 -14.83 6.05
CA SER A 174 -35.17 -13.84 5.78
C SER A 174 -35.12 -12.74 6.84
N ILE A 175 -34.11 -11.89 6.75
CA ILE A 175 -33.90 -10.75 7.63
C ILE A 175 -34.68 -9.57 7.04
N ILE A 176 -35.56 -8.99 7.87
CA ILE A 176 -36.31 -7.78 7.53
C ILE A 176 -35.31 -6.64 7.23
N GLN A 177 -35.49 -5.96 6.10
CA GLN A 177 -34.64 -4.84 5.70
C GLN A 177 -35.19 -3.51 6.27
N PRO A 178 -34.32 -2.54 6.60
CA PRO A 178 -32.86 -2.52 6.43
C PRO A 178 -32.10 -3.32 7.50
N ARG A 179 -31.05 -4.04 7.09
CA ARG A 179 -30.18 -4.76 8.03
C ARG A 179 -29.32 -3.82 8.88
N PHE A 180 -29.17 -4.14 10.17
CA PHE A 180 -28.09 -3.61 10.99
C PHE A 180 -26.73 -4.07 10.43
N LYS A 181 -25.77 -3.16 10.41
CA LYS A 181 -24.36 -3.46 10.13
C LYS A 181 -23.63 -3.73 11.45
N PRO A 182 -22.49 -4.42 11.44
CA PRO A 182 -21.60 -4.46 12.60
C PRO A 182 -21.41 -3.05 13.14
N GLN A 183 -21.40 -2.92 14.47
CA GLN A 183 -21.21 -1.62 15.12
C GLN A 183 -19.93 -0.97 14.61
N ALA A 184 -20.04 0.27 14.16
CA ALA A 184 -18.94 1.06 13.67
C ALA A 184 -19.10 2.49 14.15
N HIS A 185 -18.01 3.23 14.19
CA HIS A 185 -18.04 4.65 14.52
C HIS A 185 -18.91 5.41 13.51
N LEU A 186 -19.84 6.22 14.01
CA LEU A 186 -20.71 7.07 13.20
C LEU A 186 -20.01 8.38 12.79
N ASN A 187 -18.74 8.30 12.40
CA ASN A 187 -17.90 9.45 12.06
C ASN A 187 -17.62 9.50 10.55
N ALA A 188 -18.68 9.65 9.76
CA ALA A 188 -18.54 9.98 8.34
C ALA A 188 -17.90 11.38 8.17
N GLN A 189 -17.29 11.65 7.01
CA GLN A 189 -16.75 12.98 6.72
C GLN A 189 -17.90 14.02 6.76
N PRO A 190 -17.76 15.18 7.43
CA PRO A 190 -16.53 15.79 7.96
C PRO A 190 -16.13 15.41 9.41
N LEU A 191 -16.95 14.66 10.16
CA LEU A 191 -16.72 14.33 11.58
C LEU A 191 -15.41 13.57 11.82
N ARG A 192 -14.97 12.75 10.85
CA ARG A 192 -13.68 12.06 10.93
C ARG A 192 -12.50 13.02 10.96
N GLU A 193 -12.55 14.07 10.14
CA GLU A 193 -11.48 15.08 10.12
C GLU A 193 -11.49 15.87 11.41
N LEU A 194 -12.68 16.22 11.92
CA LEU A 194 -12.79 16.86 13.23
C LEU A 194 -12.14 16.01 14.35
N LEU A 195 -12.47 14.72 14.43
CA LEU A 195 -11.88 13.82 15.43
C LEU A 195 -10.36 13.73 15.30
N LYS A 196 -9.83 13.75 14.07
CA LYS A 196 -8.39 13.78 13.83
C LYS A 196 -7.75 15.07 14.35
N GLN A 197 -8.38 16.23 14.12
CA GLN A 197 -7.86 17.52 14.59
C GLN A 197 -7.95 17.65 16.11
N GLN A 198 -9.09 17.29 16.72
CA GLN A 198 -9.22 17.28 18.19
C GLN A 198 -8.28 16.26 18.82
N GLY A 199 -8.10 15.08 18.21
CA GLY A 199 -7.12 14.09 18.66
C GLY A 199 -5.68 14.61 18.61
N ALA A 200 -5.32 15.39 17.59
CA ALA A 200 -4.01 16.05 17.52
C ALA A 200 -3.83 17.06 18.66
N GLN A 201 -4.85 17.89 18.93
CA GLN A 201 -4.83 18.82 20.06
C GLN A 201 -4.67 18.09 21.39
N LEU A 202 -5.40 17.00 21.63
CA LEU A 202 -5.25 16.17 22.82
C LEU A 202 -3.85 15.56 22.94
N ALA A 203 -3.28 15.06 21.84
CA ALA A 203 -1.92 14.52 21.85
C ALA A 203 -0.87 15.58 22.22
N THR A 204 -1.06 16.86 21.85
CA THR A 204 -0.18 17.94 22.32
C THR A 204 -0.29 18.15 23.83
N LEU A 205 -1.49 18.09 24.39
CA LEU A 205 -1.70 18.17 25.84
C LEU A 205 -1.10 16.97 26.58
N GLU A 206 -1.25 15.77 26.04
CA GLU A 206 -0.62 14.57 26.59
C GLU A 206 0.91 14.69 26.60
N SER A 207 1.49 15.24 25.53
CA SER A 207 2.93 15.53 25.45
C SER A 207 3.36 16.54 26.52
N LEU A 208 2.62 17.65 26.68
CA LEU A 208 2.89 18.66 27.69
C LEU A 208 2.69 18.12 29.12
N ALA A 209 1.71 17.26 29.34
CA ALA A 209 1.47 16.63 30.63
C ALA A 209 2.60 15.65 31.02
N ASN A 210 3.27 15.06 30.02
CA ASN A 210 4.41 14.16 30.21
C ASN A 210 5.72 14.91 30.49
N ASP A 211 5.71 16.25 30.39
CA ASP A 211 6.87 17.12 30.55
C ASP A 211 7.34 17.28 32.02
N LYS A 212 6.70 16.54 32.94
CA LYS A 212 6.95 16.49 34.40
C LYS A 212 8.28 15.82 34.80
N THR A 213 9.03 15.28 33.85
CA THR A 213 10.29 14.56 34.11
C THR A 213 11.49 15.47 33.91
N ASN A 214 12.57 15.25 34.68
CA ASN A 214 13.84 15.93 34.44
C ASN A 214 14.39 15.57 33.04
N VAL A 215 15.35 16.36 32.54
CA VAL A 215 15.92 16.19 31.19
C VAL A 215 16.44 14.76 30.96
N ILE A 216 17.05 14.14 31.98
CA ILE A 216 17.56 12.76 31.91
C ILE A 216 16.40 11.78 31.67
N GLY A 217 15.30 11.91 32.43
CA GLY A 217 14.10 11.09 32.27
C GLY A 217 13.45 11.24 30.89
N LYS A 218 13.40 12.48 30.35
CA LYS A 218 12.91 12.72 28.98
C LYS A 218 13.78 12.03 27.93
N LEU A 219 15.10 12.13 28.04
CA LEU A 219 16.04 11.47 27.12
C LEU A 219 15.95 9.95 27.22
N GLN A 220 15.79 9.39 28.43
CA GLN A 220 15.56 7.95 28.63
C GLN A 220 14.25 7.48 27.98
N ALA A 221 13.16 8.21 28.17
CA ALA A 221 11.87 7.90 27.55
C ALA A 221 11.94 7.99 26.01
N LEU A 222 12.64 9.00 25.47
CA LEU A 222 12.88 9.12 24.04
C LEU A 222 13.72 7.97 23.50
N ALA A 223 14.78 7.57 24.22
CA ALA A 223 15.62 6.42 23.85
C ALA A 223 14.80 5.12 23.82
N ALA A 224 13.95 4.87 24.83
CA ALA A 224 13.04 3.74 24.86
C ALA A 224 12.04 3.76 23.69
N LYS A 225 11.46 4.93 23.37
CA LYS A 225 10.56 5.10 22.22
C LYS A 225 11.25 4.80 20.89
N ARG A 226 12.50 5.25 20.72
CA ARG A 226 13.33 4.95 19.53
C ARG A 226 13.61 3.45 19.42
N ALA A 227 14.03 2.79 20.50
CA ALA A 227 14.28 1.35 20.52
C ALA A 227 13.02 0.54 20.15
N ASN A 228 11.88 0.88 20.75
CA ASN A 228 10.60 0.25 20.43
C ASN A 228 10.20 0.44 18.97
N LYS A 229 10.40 1.65 18.42
CA LYS A 229 10.07 1.92 17.02
C LYS A 229 10.99 1.16 16.06
N LEU A 230 12.29 1.07 16.35
CA LEU A 230 13.23 0.28 15.56
C LEU A 230 12.89 -1.21 15.60
N ASN A 231 12.51 -1.74 16.77
CA ASN A 231 12.02 -3.12 16.88
C ASN A 231 10.77 -3.36 16.02
N GLN A 232 9.79 -2.44 16.04
CA GLN A 232 8.60 -2.55 15.19
C GLN A 232 8.96 -2.53 13.69
N ILE A 233 9.88 -1.64 13.27
CA ILE A 233 10.35 -1.56 11.88
C ILE A 233 11.06 -2.87 11.49
N SER A 234 11.95 -3.37 12.34
CA SER A 234 12.69 -4.62 12.12
C SER A 234 11.75 -5.82 11.98
N THR A 235 10.78 -5.96 12.88
CA THR A 235 9.77 -7.03 12.81
C THR A 235 8.94 -6.94 11.52
N ALA A 236 8.49 -5.74 11.14
CA ALA A 236 7.75 -5.54 9.90
C ALA A 236 8.58 -5.87 8.66
N MET A 237 9.85 -5.44 8.62
CA MET A 237 10.77 -5.78 7.53
C MET A 237 11.04 -7.28 7.45
N ASN A 238 11.22 -7.96 8.58
CA ASN A 238 11.46 -9.41 8.59
C ASN A 238 10.22 -10.19 8.15
N ALA A 239 9.01 -9.74 8.50
CA ALA A 239 7.77 -10.31 7.97
C ALA A 239 7.63 -10.11 6.45
N LEU A 240 8.08 -8.96 5.93
CA LEU A 240 8.14 -8.71 4.49
C LEU A 240 9.26 -9.49 3.78
N LYS A 241 10.27 -10.00 4.49
CA LYS A 241 11.30 -10.87 3.89
C LYS A 241 10.83 -12.32 3.75
N SER A 242 9.86 -12.75 4.55
CA SER A 242 9.25 -14.09 4.44
C SER A 242 8.17 -14.15 3.34
N LEU A 243 8.52 -13.70 2.13
CA LEU A 243 7.61 -13.73 0.99
C LEU A 243 7.34 -15.18 0.58
N ASN A 244 6.07 -15.53 0.40
CA ASN A 244 5.64 -16.86 0.01
C ASN A 244 4.76 -16.79 -1.25
N GLY A 245 5.03 -17.69 -2.20
CA GLY A 245 4.35 -17.76 -3.48
C GLY A 245 5.34 -17.93 -4.62
N SER A 246 4.88 -18.49 -5.73
CA SER A 246 5.66 -18.64 -6.95
C SER A 246 4.91 -18.02 -8.12
N VAL A 247 5.66 -17.37 -9.00
CA VAL A 247 5.16 -16.78 -10.24
C VAL A 247 6.07 -17.22 -11.39
N TYR A 248 5.53 -17.20 -12.60
CA TYR A 248 6.34 -17.27 -13.80
C TYR A 248 6.74 -15.85 -14.18
N SER A 249 8.01 -15.60 -14.41
CA SER A 249 8.52 -14.27 -14.75
C SER A 249 9.49 -14.33 -15.93
N LEU A 250 9.65 -13.18 -16.60
CA LEU A 250 10.65 -12.98 -17.64
C LEU A 250 10.99 -11.49 -17.75
N SER A 251 12.27 -11.14 -17.68
CA SER A 251 12.75 -9.79 -18.01
C SER A 251 13.07 -9.66 -19.49
N ILE A 252 12.62 -8.56 -20.11
CA ILE A 252 12.83 -8.20 -21.52
C ILE A 252 13.01 -6.68 -21.65
N SER A 253 13.75 -6.24 -22.66
CA SER A 253 13.93 -4.82 -22.95
C SER A 253 13.95 -4.54 -24.44
N GLY A 254 13.67 -3.29 -24.81
CA GLY A 254 13.69 -2.82 -26.18
C GLY A 254 12.57 -1.82 -26.50
N SER A 255 12.30 -1.60 -27.78
CA SER A 255 11.12 -0.84 -28.19
C SER A 255 9.83 -1.62 -27.90
N PRO A 256 8.67 -0.94 -27.82
CA PRO A 256 7.38 -1.61 -27.67
C PRO A 256 7.13 -2.73 -28.69
N GLU A 257 7.54 -2.55 -29.95
CA GLU A 257 7.40 -3.56 -31.01
C GLU A 257 8.34 -4.75 -30.81
N SER A 258 9.56 -4.50 -30.33
CA SER A 258 10.53 -5.55 -29.99
C SER A 258 10.00 -6.40 -28.84
N ILE A 259 9.54 -5.75 -27.77
CA ILE A 259 8.93 -6.41 -26.61
C ILE A 259 7.72 -7.23 -27.03
N ALA A 260 6.83 -6.69 -27.86
CA ALA A 260 5.70 -7.44 -28.39
C ALA A 260 6.13 -8.72 -29.13
N SER A 261 7.25 -8.66 -29.87
CA SER A 261 7.77 -9.81 -30.61
C SER A 261 8.40 -10.85 -29.68
N GLN A 262 9.15 -10.41 -28.67
CA GLN A 262 9.72 -11.27 -27.63
C GLN A 262 8.63 -11.97 -26.81
N LEU A 263 7.55 -11.27 -26.46
CA LEU A 263 6.38 -11.85 -25.76
C LEU A 263 5.72 -12.98 -26.55
N LEU A 264 5.68 -12.87 -27.89
CA LEU A 264 5.11 -13.91 -28.75
C LEU A 264 6.04 -15.11 -28.95
N GLN A 265 7.35 -14.89 -28.82
CA GLN A 265 8.37 -15.94 -28.90
C GLN A 265 8.57 -16.65 -27.55
N ALA A 266 8.21 -15.99 -26.44
CA ALA A 266 8.29 -16.59 -25.12
C ALA A 266 7.41 -17.85 -25.01
N SER A 267 8.02 -18.95 -24.58
CA SER A 267 7.30 -20.20 -24.32
C SER A 267 6.38 -20.02 -23.11
N ALA A 268 5.08 -20.14 -23.33
CA ALA A 268 4.11 -20.16 -22.24
C ALA A 268 4.37 -21.38 -21.32
N PRO A 269 4.31 -21.22 -19.99
CA PRO A 269 4.72 -22.27 -19.06
C PRO A 269 3.83 -23.52 -19.11
N ASN A 270 2.54 -23.36 -19.46
CA ASN A 270 1.57 -24.44 -19.62
C ASN A 270 0.32 -23.93 -20.38
N ASN A 271 -0.70 -24.77 -20.53
CA ASN A 271 -1.99 -24.43 -21.16
C ASN A 271 -3.15 -24.44 -20.16
N ASN A 272 -2.89 -24.03 -18.92
CA ASN A 272 -3.92 -23.93 -17.89
C ASN A 272 -4.98 -22.87 -18.26
N GLN A 273 -6.19 -23.02 -17.73
CA GLN A 273 -7.36 -22.22 -18.15
C GLN A 273 -7.60 -20.96 -17.30
N TYR A 274 -7.00 -20.86 -16.11
CA TYR A 274 -7.08 -19.69 -15.25
C TYR A 274 -5.72 -19.02 -15.18
N THR A 275 -5.59 -17.87 -15.83
CA THR A 275 -4.32 -17.14 -15.89
C THR A 275 -4.56 -15.65 -15.71
N VAL A 276 -3.69 -15.02 -14.94
CA VAL A 276 -3.46 -13.57 -14.98
C VAL A 276 -1.99 -13.34 -15.34
N ALA A 277 -1.75 -12.38 -16.22
CA ALA A 277 -0.41 -11.96 -16.57
C ALA A 277 -0.33 -10.44 -16.56
N SER A 278 0.74 -9.89 -16.02
CA SER A 278 1.03 -8.47 -16.06
C SER A 278 2.38 -8.20 -16.67
N LEU A 279 2.49 -7.05 -17.33
CA LEU A 279 3.71 -6.47 -17.82
C LEU A 279 4.00 -5.22 -17.00
N LEU A 280 5.05 -5.29 -16.18
CA LEU A 280 5.61 -4.14 -15.49
C LEU A 280 6.53 -3.43 -16.48
N LEU A 281 6.35 -2.13 -16.70
CA LEU A 281 7.07 -1.34 -17.70
C LEU A 281 7.72 -0.14 -17.04
N SER A 282 8.98 0.14 -17.36
CA SER A 282 9.63 1.40 -16.98
C SER A 282 10.68 1.79 -18.02
N GLU A 283 10.94 3.09 -18.16
CA GLU A 283 12.08 3.60 -18.91
C GLU A 283 13.40 3.30 -18.16
N GLN A 284 13.34 3.12 -16.84
CA GLN A 284 14.48 2.77 -16.00
C GLN A 284 14.58 1.25 -15.82
N PRO A 285 15.79 0.70 -15.59
CA PRO A 285 15.96 -0.72 -15.30
C PRO A 285 15.17 -1.15 -14.04
N LEU A 286 14.40 -2.23 -14.14
CA LEU A 286 13.54 -2.74 -13.08
C LEU A 286 14.29 -3.63 -12.08
N THR A 287 15.53 -3.29 -11.71
CA THR A 287 16.47 -4.15 -10.97
C THR A 287 15.88 -4.79 -9.71
N PHE A 288 15.15 -4.03 -8.89
CA PHE A 288 14.49 -4.57 -7.70
C PHE A 288 13.50 -5.68 -8.04
N PHE A 289 12.71 -5.51 -9.10
CA PHE A 289 11.74 -6.50 -9.53
C PHE A 289 12.40 -7.67 -10.27
N GLU A 290 13.54 -7.45 -10.93
CA GLU A 290 14.35 -8.52 -11.49
C GLU A 290 14.87 -9.41 -10.35
N ASP A 291 15.53 -8.87 -9.34
CA ASP A 291 16.02 -9.64 -8.19
C ASP A 291 14.91 -10.34 -7.40
N LEU A 292 13.72 -9.73 -7.34
CA LEU A 292 12.57 -10.28 -6.62
C LEU A 292 11.89 -11.43 -7.37
N LEU A 293 11.88 -11.39 -8.70
CA LEU A 293 10.99 -12.23 -9.51
C LEU A 293 11.74 -13.15 -10.48
N CYS A 294 12.96 -12.83 -10.90
CA CYS A 294 13.73 -13.52 -11.94
C CYS A 294 15.00 -14.16 -11.36
#